data_AF-F3APF4-F1
#
_entry.id   AF-F3APF4-F1
#
_cell.length_a   1.000
_cell.length_b   1.000
_cell.length_c   1.000
_cell.angle_alpha   90.00
_cell.angle_beta   90.00
_cell.angle_gamma   90.00
#
_symmetry.space_group_name_H-M   'P 1'
#
loop_
_entity.id
_entity.type
_entity.pdbx_description
1 polymer ?
#
loop_
_entity_poly.entity_id
_entity_poly.type
_entity_poly.pdbx_seq_one_letter_code
_entity_poly.pdbx_strand_id
1 'polypeptide(L)' 'MIKDTIAAIATAMTASGIGIIRISGEEAFVIVDRIYKGKKKEKKALK' A
#
# COMPACT_ATOMS: atom_id res chain seq x y z
N MET A 1 -19.42 13.63 3.59
CA MET A 1 -18.43 13.94 2.53
C MET A 1 -17.83 12.63 2.09
N ILE A 2 -17.89 12.30 0.80
CA ILE A 2 -17.15 11.15 0.27
C ILE A 2 -15.69 11.61 0.17
N LYS A 3 -14.80 10.97 0.93
CA LYS A 3 -13.36 11.20 0.85
C LYS A 3 -12.75 10.08 0.02
N ASP A 4 -12.30 10.40 -1.18
CA ASP A 4 -11.60 9.44 -2.02
C ASP A 4 -10.32 8.95 -1.33
N THR A 5 -9.92 7.71 -1.65
CA THR A 5 -8.61 7.21 -1.24
C THR A 5 -7.55 7.73 -2.20
N ILE A 6 -6.57 8.47 -1.68
CA ILE A 6 -5.51 9.12 -2.46
C ILE A 6 -4.17 8.43 -2.24
N ALA A 7 -3.28 8.52 -3.24
CA ALA A 7 -1.91 8.03 -3.18
C ALA A 7 -0.93 9.10 -3.70
N ALA A 8 0.24 9.25 -3.08
CA ALA A 8 1.27 10.19 -3.52
C ALA A 8 2.68 9.69 -3.18
N ILE A 9 3.68 10.16 -3.94
CA ILE A 9 5.10 9.97 -3.61
C ILE A 9 5.41 10.82 -2.36
N ALA A 10 5.91 10.18 -1.31
CA ALA A 10 6.22 10.81 -0.03
C ALA A 10 7.71 11.14 0.14
N THR A 11 8.57 10.59 -0.72
CA THR A 11 10.02 10.87 -0.77
C THR A 11 10.39 11.80 -1.92
N ALA A 12 11.61 12.33 -1.90
CA ALA A 12 12.15 13.11 -3.02
C ALA A 12 12.15 12.30 -4.34
N MET A 13 11.97 12.99 -5.46
CA MET A 13 12.01 12.41 -6.81
C MET A 13 13.43 12.11 -7.32
N THR A 14 14.43 12.20 -6.44
CA THR A 14 15.84 11.91 -6.74
C THR A 14 16.12 10.42 -6.59
N ALA A 15 17.19 9.93 -7.22
CA ALA A 15 17.63 8.55 -7.02
C ALA A 15 17.93 8.27 -5.54
N SER A 16 17.40 7.16 -5.02
CA SER A 16 17.51 6.74 -3.62
C SER A 16 17.43 5.21 -3.54
N GLY A 17 18.01 4.62 -2.50
CA GLY A 17 17.87 3.19 -2.21
C GLY A 17 16.46 2.78 -1.78
N ILE A 18 15.63 3.74 -1.33
CA ILE A 18 14.26 3.52 -0.90
C ILE A 18 13.38 4.66 -1.40
N GLY A 19 12.23 4.32 -1.99
CA GLY A 19 11.14 5.25 -2.30
C GLY A 19 9.90 4.92 -1.45
N ILE A 20 9.20 5.96 -1.00
CA ILE A 20 7.98 5.80 -0.18
C ILE A 20 6.79 6.37 -0.95
N ILE A 21 5.73 5.57 -1.08
CA ILE A 21 4.41 6.00 -1.55
C ILE A 21 3.46 5.97 -0.35
N ARG A 22 2.80 7.08 -0.05
CA ARG A 22 1.80 7.17 1.03
C ARG A 22 0.40 7.10 0.44
N ILE A 23 -0.45 6.25 1.02
CA ILE A 23 -1.85 6.12 0.68
C ILE A 23 -2.69 6.56 1.88
N SER A 24 -3.79 7.26 1.65
CA SER A 24 -4.67 7.77 2.72
C SER A 24 -6.13 7.71 2.27
N GLY A 25 -6.98 7.14 3.11
CA GLY A 25 -8.40 6.90 2.84
C GLY A 25 -8.87 5.59 3.46
N GLU A 26 -10.17 5.39 3.51
CA GLU A 26 -10.79 4.21 4.13
C GLU A 26 -10.43 2.92 3.39
N GLU A 27 -10.23 2.99 2.07
CA GLU A 27 -9.94 1.82 1.23
C GLU A 27 -8.43 1.55 1.08
N ALA A 28 -7.56 2.28 1.78
CA ALA A 28 -6.10 2.21 1.60
C ALA A 28 -5.55 0.78 1.71
N PHE A 29 -5.97 0.04 2.75
CA PHE A 29 -5.52 -1.34 2.95
C PHE A 29 -6.09 -2.30 1.91
N VAL A 30 -7.36 -2.13 1.52
CA VAL A 30 -8.00 -2.96 0.49
C VAL A 30 -7.28 -2.83 -0.84
N ILE A 31 -6.90 -1.60 -1.22
CA ILE A 31 -6.16 -1.33 -2.45
C ILE A 31 -4.76 -1.94 -2.38
N VAL A 32 -4.04 -1.73 -1.27
CA VAL A 32 -2.67 -2.26 -1.10
C VAL A 32 -2.64 -3.78 -1.12
N ASP A 33 -3.60 -4.45 -0.47
CA ASP A 33 -3.64 -5.91 -0.38
C ASP A 33 -3.80 -6.57 -1.76
N ARG A 34 -4.54 -5.94 -2.69
CA ARG A 34 -4.68 -6.41 -4.07
C ARG A 34 -3.38 -6.36 -4.87
N ILE A 35 -2.45 -5.47 -4.49
CA ILE A 35 -1.20 -5.21 -5.23
C ILE A 35 -0.01 -5.92 -4.57
N TYR A 36 -0.03 -6.03 -3.25
CA TYR A 36 1.07 -6.59 -2.46
C TYR A 36 1.28 -8.07 -2.78
N LYS A 37 2.48 -8.40 -3.28
CA LYS A 37 2.94 -9.78 -3.50
C LYS A 37 4.11 -10.08 -2.58
N GLY A 38 3.82 -10.34 -1.31
CA GLY A 38 4.82 -10.78 -0.35
C GLY A 38 5.41 -12.16 -0.70
N LYS A 39 6.57 -12.50 -0.13
CA LYS A 39 7.05 -13.89 -0.14
C LYS A 39 5.95 -14.77 0.48
N LYS A 40 5.47 -15.73 -0.31
CA LYS A 40 4.38 -16.68 -0.01
C LYS A 40 4.32 -17.00 1.50
N LYS A 41 3.37 -16.40 2.23
CA LYS A 41 3.02 -16.88 3.57
C LYS A 41 2.04 -18.02 3.35
N GLU A 42 2.34 -19.19 3.91
CA GLU A 42 1.41 -20.31 3.98
C GLU A 42 0.02 -19.79 4.36
N LYS A 43 -1.01 -20.27 3.65
CA LYS A 43 -2.40 -20.00 4.03
C LYS A 43 -2.52 -20.37 5.50
N LYS A 44 -2.62 -19.38 6.40
CA LYS A 44 -3.12 -19.65 7.75
C LYS A 44 -4.54 -20.14 7.53
N ALA A 45 -4.71 -21.46 7.67
CA ALA A 45 -6.00 -22.06 7.90
C ALA A 45 -6.58 -21.33 9.11
N LEU A 46 -7.57 -20.48 8.86
CA LEU A 46 -8.45 -20.00 9.91
C LEU A 46 -9.20 -21.26 10.37
N LYS A 47 -8.85 -21.73 11.57
CA LYS A 47 -9.71 -22.57 12.40
C LYS A 47 -10.83 -21.70 12.96
#